data_AF-E9RUF5-F1
#
_entry.id   AF-E9RUF5-F1
#
_cell.length_a   1.000
_cell.length_b   1.000
_cell.length_c   1.000
_cell.angle_alpha   90.00
_cell.angle_beta   90.00
_cell.angle_gamma   90.00
#
_symmetry.space_group_name_H-M   'P 1'
#
loop_
_entity.id
_entity.type
_entity.pdbx_description
1 polymer ?
#
loop_
_entity_poly.entity_id
_entity_poly.type
_entity_poly.pdbx_seq_one_letter_code
_entity_poly.pdbx_strand_id
1 'polypeptide(L)' 'MFSDSPDGATANAMYLTIVEMAKAYDLSLYEYLKFLLEHRPNENMTDEELDHLAPWSIDVQEQCSIK' A
#
# COMPACT_ATOMS: atom_id res chain seq x y z
N MET A 1 17.46 13.61 7.66
CA MET A 1 16.75 12.33 7.43
C MET A 1 15.37 12.68 6.90
N PHE A 2 14.72 11.89 6.03
CA PHE A 2 13.44 12.25 5.39
C PHE A 2 12.25 12.50 6.36
N SER A 3 12.52 12.62 7.67
CA SER A 3 11.58 12.88 8.77
C SER A 3 11.83 14.23 9.47
N ASP A 4 12.75 15.07 8.97
CA ASP A 4 13.08 16.37 9.59
C ASP A 4 12.01 17.45 9.32
N SER A 5 10.99 17.12 8.51
CA SER A 5 9.79 17.94 8.28
C SER A 5 8.52 17.15 8.64
N PRO A 6 7.42 17.83 9.03
CA PRO A 6 6.13 17.19 9.27
C PRO A 6 5.65 16.34 8.09
N ASP A 7 5.81 16.83 6.86
CA ASP A 7 5.42 16.12 5.64
C ASP A 7 6.25 14.85 5.43
N GLY A 8 7.56 14.94 5.70
CA GLY A 8 8.47 13.82 5.60
C GLY A 8 8.18 12.72 6.64
N ALA A 9 7.89 13.12 7.87
CA ALA A 9 7.44 12.19 8.92
C ALA A 9 6.13 11.48 8.54
N THR A 10 5.20 12.21 7.93
CA THR A 10 3.91 11.69 7.46
C THR A 10 4.10 10.67 6.34
N ALA A 11 4.93 11.00 5.33
CA ALA A 11 5.27 10.07 4.26
C ALA A 11 5.95 8.80 4.79
N ASN A 12 6.84 8.92 5.76
CA ASN A 12 7.50 7.77 6.39
C ASN A 12 6.51 6.89 7.17
N ALA A 13 5.56 7.48 7.89
CA ALA A 13 4.51 6.72 8.58
C ALA A 13 3.61 5.96 7.60
N MET A 14 3.25 6.58 6.46
CA MET A 14 2.50 5.89 5.40
C MET A 14 3.29 4.72 4.82
N TYR A 15 4.56 4.93 4.48
CA TYR A 15 5.43 3.86 3.98
C TYR A 15 5.53 2.69 4.96
N LEU A 16 5.77 2.98 6.24
CA LEU A 16 5.82 1.93 7.28
C LEU A 16 4.49 1.19 7.42
N THR A 17 3.36 1.88 7.27
CA THR A 17 2.04 1.24 7.28
C THR A 17 1.91 0.24 6.13
N ILE A 18 2.33 0.62 4.92
CA ILE A 18 2.32 -0.29 3.76
C ILE A 18 3.25 -1.49 4.00
N VAL A 19 4.43 -1.27 4.60
CA VAL A 19 5.37 -2.34 4.96
C VAL A 19 4.75 -3.34 5.93
N GLU A 20 4.07 -2.85 6.98
CA GLU A 20 3.42 -3.74 7.96
C GLU A 20 2.19 -4.44 7.37
N MET A 21 1.43 -3.79 6.49
CA MET A 21 0.35 -4.44 5.75
C MET A 21 0.89 -5.56 4.85
N ALA A 22 1.95 -5.31 4.07
CA ALA A 22 2.51 -6.32 3.20
C ALA A 22 2.96 -7.56 3.99
N LYS A 23 3.59 -7.36 5.17
CA LYS A 23 3.97 -8.46 6.06
C LYS A 23 2.76 -9.20 6.65
N ALA A 24 1.73 -8.48 7.07
CA ALA A 24 0.56 -9.08 7.71
C ALA A 24 -0.29 -9.95 6.77
N TYR A 25 -0.19 -9.70 5.46
CA TYR A 25 -0.98 -10.37 4.42
C TYR A 25 -0.11 -11.21 3.45
N ASP A 26 1.13 -11.52 3.83
CA ASP A 26 2.09 -12.34 3.05
C ASP A 26 2.32 -11.83 1.60
N LEU A 27 2.36 -10.51 1.43
CA LEU A 27 2.59 -9.83 0.16
C LEU A 27 4.08 -9.45 -0.02
N SER A 28 4.54 -9.52 -1.27
CA SER A 28 5.77 -8.87 -1.72
C SER A 28 5.62 -7.37 -1.60
N LEU A 29 6.39 -6.75 -0.69
CA LEU A 29 6.39 -5.31 -0.48
C LEU A 29 6.60 -4.51 -1.78
N TYR A 30 7.51 -4.98 -2.65
CA TYR A 30 7.80 -4.30 -3.91
C TYR A 30 6.60 -4.33 -4.85
N GLU A 31 6.01 -5.51 -5.07
CA GLU A 31 4.87 -5.65 -5.98
C GLU A 31 3.64 -4.91 -5.45
N TYR A 32 3.40 -4.95 -4.14
CA TYR A 32 2.27 -4.23 -3.54
C TYR A 32 2.44 -2.70 -3.61
N LEU A 33 3.65 -2.17 -3.33
CA LEU A 33 3.94 -0.76 -3.52
C LEU A 33 3.78 -0.33 -4.99
N LYS A 34 4.28 -1.15 -5.91
CA LYS A 34 4.14 -0.91 -7.35
C LYS A 34 2.67 -0.88 -7.77
N PHE A 35 1.88 -1.86 -7.33
CA PHE A 35 0.45 -1.94 -7.61
C PHE A 35 -0.29 -0.69 -7.12
N LEU A 36 -0.07 -0.26 -5.88
CA LEU A 36 -0.67 0.96 -5.33
C LEU A 36 -0.28 2.20 -6.13
N LEU A 37 1.00 2.33 -6.52
CA LEU A 37 1.49 3.46 -7.31
C LEU A 37 0.96 3.48 -8.76
N GLU A 38 0.69 2.31 -9.35
CA GLU A 38 0.07 2.19 -10.68
C GLU A 38 -1.40 2.61 -10.65
N HIS A 39 -2.13 2.23 -9.58
CA HIS A 39 -3.55 2.56 -9.42
C HIS A 39 -3.80 3.97 -8.88
N ARG A 40 -2.82 4.59 -8.21
CA ARG A 40 -2.87 5.96 -7.66
C ARG A 40 -4.15 6.24 -6.86
N PRO A 41 -4.35 5.55 -5.72
CA PRO A 41 -5.48 5.82 -4.85
C PRO A 41 -5.54 7.30 -4.46
N ASN A 42 -6.74 7.86 -4.43
CA ASN A 42 -6.98 9.27 -4.13
C ASN A 42 -8.30 9.47 -3.38
N GLU A 43 -8.50 10.68 -2.86
CA GLU A 43 -9.63 11.05 -2.01
C GLU A 43 -11.02 10.98 -2.67
N ASN A 44 -11.10 10.86 -4.00
CA ASN A 44 -12.38 10.78 -4.72
C ASN A 44 -12.87 9.35 -4.92
N MET A 45 -12.08 8.34 -4.55
CA MET A 45 -12.47 6.93 -4.70
C MET A 45 -13.50 6.52 -3.64
N THR A 46 -14.40 5.62 -4.00
CA THR A 46 -15.34 5.03 -3.02
C THR A 46 -14.66 3.99 -2.15
N ASP A 47 -15.28 3.64 -1.03
CA ASP A 47 -14.78 2.58 -0.16
C ASP A 47 -14.67 1.24 -0.91
N GLU A 48 -15.60 0.94 -1.82
CA GLU A 48 -15.55 -0.26 -2.66
C GLU A 48 -14.35 -0.23 -3.63
N GLU A 49 -14.07 0.91 -4.25
CA GLU A 49 -12.91 1.06 -5.14
C GLU A 49 -11.59 0.94 -4.37
N LEU A 50 -11.54 1.44 -3.13
CA LEU A 50 -10.38 1.28 -2.25
C LEU A 50 -10.23 -0.15 -1.74
N ASP A 51 -11.32 -0.87 -1.51
CA ASP A 51 -11.31 -2.28 -1.08
C ASP A 51 -10.61 -3.17 -2.11
N HIS A 52 -10.79 -2.88 -3.41
CA HIS A 52 -10.08 -3.57 -4.48
C HIS A 52 -8.55 -3.38 -4.44
N LEU A 53 -8.06 -2.30 -3.83
CA LEU A 53 -6.64 -2.01 -3.66
C LEU A 53 -6.08 -2.50 -2.33
N ALA A 54 -6.94 -2.92 -1.40
CA ALA A 54 -6.58 -3.32 -0.06
C ALA A 54 -5.81 -4.65 -0.07
N PRO A 55 -4.99 -4.93 0.97
CA PRO A 55 -4.11 -6.10 0.95
C PRO A 55 -4.88 -7.43 1.00
N TRP A 56 -6.16 -7.42 1.40
CA TRP A 56 -7.03 -8.61 1.40
C TRP A 56 -7.81 -8.82 0.10
N SER A 57 -7.72 -7.90 -0.86
CA SER A 57 -8.37 -8.04 -2.17
C SER A 57 -7.84 -9.26 -2.90
N ILE A 58 -8.73 -10.00 -3.57
CA ILE A 58 -8.37 -11.18 -4.37
C ILE A 58 -7.34 -10.79 -5.44
N ASP A 59 -7.54 -9.67 -6.13
CA ASP A 59 -6.66 -9.21 -7.20
C ASP A 59 -5.25 -8.90 -6.68
N VAL A 60 -5.16 -8.30 -5.49
CA VAL A 60 -3.88 -7.99 -4.83
C VAL A 60 -3.20 -9.27 -4.35
N GLN A 61 -3.95 -10.20 -3.77
CA GLN A 61 -3.42 -11.49 -3.33
C GLN A 61 -2.88 -12.30 -4.51
N GLU A 62 -3.55 -12.33 -5.65
CA GLU A 62 -3.06 -13.04 -6.84
C GLU A 62 -1.81 -12.41 -7.46
N GLN A 63 -1.74 -11.07 -7.48
CA GLN A 63 -0.65 -10.34 -8.17
C GLN A 63 0.57 -10.10 -7.29
N CYS A 64 0.38 -9.92 -5.98
CA CYS A 64 1.41 -9.41 -5.08
C CYS A 64 1.88 -10.42 -4.04
N SER A 65 1.31 -11.63 -3.93
CA SER A 65 1.77 -12.64 -2.97
C SER A 65 3.25 -13.00 -3.14
N ILE A 66 3.91 -13.33 -2.03
CA ILE A 66 5.28 -13.87 -2.04
C ILE A 66 5.26 -15.24 -2.73
N LYS A 67 6.07 -15.41 -3.78
CA LYS A 67 6.21 -16.67 -4.54
C LYS A 67 7.28 -17.58 -3.95
#